data_AF-A0A1B8QI80-F1
#
_entry.id   AF-A0A1B8QI80-F1
#
_cell.length_a   1.000
_cell.length_b   1.000
_cell.length_c   1.000
_cell.angle_alpha   90.00
_cell.angle_beta   90.00
_cell.angle_gamma   90.00
#
_symmetry.space_group_name_H-M   'P 1'
#
loop_
_entity.id
_entity.type
_entity.pdbx_description
1 polymer ?
#
loop_
_entity_poly.entity_id
_entity_poly.type
_entity_poly.pdbx_seq_one_letter_code
_entity_poly.pdbx_strand_id
1 'polypeptide(L)'
;MQIDEKSKQLQAKDDVMAEQAKLIAELQANQGAGELTGLEKYNHDKQRAKDFACAIAKSIWQMDTTEQIRTDDMVQYIKSILLEVSPKDLPEHDKSLKSWLRDIKPSHATEGGRKPKKALTEIPLTFKK
;
A
#
# COMPACT_ATOMS: atom_id res chain seq x y z
N MET A 1 -44.82 8.99 28.17
CA MET A 1 -44.03 7.74 28.14
C MET A 1 -42.96 7.68 27.05
N GLN A 2 -43.15 8.22 25.83
CA GLN A 2 -42.10 8.16 24.78
C GLN A 2 -40.97 9.20 24.93
N ILE A 3 -41.17 10.24 25.73
CA ILE A 3 -40.16 11.31 25.95
C ILE A 3 -39.05 10.81 26.88
N ASP A 4 -39.41 10.07 27.94
CA ASP A 4 -38.46 9.52 28.92
C ASP A 4 -37.49 8.50 28.29
N GLU A 5 -37.99 7.69 27.34
CA GLU A 5 -37.20 6.72 26.59
C GLU A 5 -36.15 7.41 25.69
N LYS A 6 -36.55 8.49 24.99
CA LYS A 6 -35.64 9.26 24.14
C LYS A 6 -34.60 10.01 24.95
N SER A 7 -34.96 10.56 26.10
CA SER A 7 -34.01 11.21 27.01
C SER A 7 -32.98 10.23 27.58
N LYS A 8 -33.40 9.00 27.95
CA LYS A 8 -32.47 7.94 28.36
C LYS A 8 -31.54 7.49 27.23
N GLN A 9 -32.05 7.39 26.00
CA GLN A 9 -31.22 7.06 24.85
C GLN A 9 -30.25 8.17 24.46
N LEU A 10 -30.61 9.44 24.69
CA LEU A 10 -29.71 10.58 24.47
C LEU A 10 -28.59 10.59 25.51
N GLN A 11 -28.93 10.42 26.78
CA GLN A 11 -27.95 10.32 27.87
C GLN A 11 -26.96 9.16 27.65
N ALA A 12 -27.45 7.98 27.26
CA ALA A 12 -26.59 6.83 26.98
C ALA A 12 -25.67 7.05 25.76
N LYS A 13 -26.10 7.84 24.77
CA LYS A 13 -25.25 8.20 23.62
C LYS A 13 -24.18 9.20 24.02
N ASP A 14 -24.51 10.17 24.87
CA ASP A 14 -23.55 11.16 25.36
C ASP A 14 -22.46 10.48 26.23
N ASP A 15 -22.85 9.51 27.06
CA ASP A 15 -21.92 8.72 27.88
C ASP A 15 -20.98 7.87 27.01
N VAL A 16 -21.51 7.22 25.95
CA VAL A 16 -20.70 6.45 24.98
C VAL A 16 -19.78 7.35 24.17
N MET A 17 -20.23 8.53 23.75
CA MET A 17 -19.41 9.51 23.03
C MET A 17 -18.28 10.05 23.91
N ALA A 18 -18.54 10.27 25.21
CA ALA A 18 -17.52 10.69 26.17
C ALA A 18 -16.47 9.59 26.41
N GLU A 19 -16.89 8.32 26.49
CA GLU A 19 -15.99 7.18 26.63
C GLU A 19 -15.13 6.96 25.38
N GLN A 20 -15.72 7.09 24.18
CA GLN A 20 -14.99 7.06 22.91
C GLN A 20 -13.98 8.20 22.79
N ALA A 21 -14.36 9.43 23.18
CA ALA A 21 -13.45 10.57 23.17
C ALA A 21 -12.24 10.37 24.11
N LYS A 22 -12.48 9.76 25.29
CA LYS A 22 -11.41 9.42 26.23
C LYS A 22 -10.46 8.36 25.66
N LEU A 23 -11.00 7.32 25.03
CA LEU A 23 -10.18 6.27 24.39
C LEU A 23 -9.35 6.83 23.23
N ILE A 24 -9.93 7.74 22.43
CA ILE A 24 -9.21 8.43 21.34
C ILE A 24 -8.07 9.29 21.90
N ALA A 25 -8.32 10.06 22.97
CA ALA A 25 -7.30 10.88 23.61
C ALA A 25 -6.16 10.03 24.21
N GLU A 26 -6.48 8.88 24.79
CA GLU A 26 -5.49 7.95 25.36
C GLU A 26 -4.66 7.25 24.27
N LEU A 27 -5.28 6.89 23.14
CA LEU A 27 -4.57 6.40 21.95
C LEU A 27 -3.65 7.46 21.34
N GLN A 28 -4.09 8.72 21.29
CA GLN A 28 -3.28 9.85 20.81
C GLN A 28 -2.12 10.16 21.78
N ALA A 29 -2.32 10.02 23.09
CA ALA A 29 -1.27 10.22 24.08
C ALA A 29 -0.21 9.09 24.08
N ASN A 30 -0.62 7.85 23.80
CA ASN A 30 0.29 6.70 23.65
C ASN A 30 0.98 6.65 22.28
N GLN A 31 0.50 7.40 21.29
CA GLN A 31 1.29 7.77 20.12
C GLN A 31 2.32 8.83 20.54
N GLY A 32 3.28 8.43 21.38
CA GLY A 32 4.52 9.15 21.59
C GLY A 32 5.26 9.22 20.27
N ALA A 33 4.87 10.17 19.42
CA ALA A 33 5.57 10.58 18.23
C ALA A 33 6.86 11.29 18.68
N GLY A 34 7.85 10.51 19.10
CA GLY A 34 9.21 10.92 18.81
C GLY A 34 9.28 11.11 17.31
N GLU A 35 9.55 12.32 16.83
CA GLU A 35 9.89 12.51 15.43
C GLU A 35 10.98 11.49 15.10
N LEU A 36 10.69 10.56 14.19
CA LEU A 36 11.74 9.70 13.66
C LEU A 36 12.79 10.64 13.07
N THR A 37 14.00 10.60 13.60
CA THR A 37 15.09 11.48 13.15
C THR A 37 16.18 10.67 12.47
N GLY A 38 16.87 11.31 11.53
CA GLY A 38 18.03 10.71 10.85
C GLY A 38 17.73 9.37 10.17
N LEU A 39 18.48 8.34 10.59
CA LEU A 39 18.49 7.02 9.96
C LEU A 39 17.19 6.23 10.15
N GLU A 40 16.51 6.41 11.28
CA GLU A 40 15.25 5.72 11.58
C GLU A 40 14.14 6.18 10.63
N LYS A 41 14.07 7.49 10.38
CA LYS A 41 13.14 8.07 9.40
C LYS A 41 13.42 7.56 8.00
N TYR A 42 14.68 7.57 7.57
CA TYR A 42 15.07 7.06 6.26
C TYR A 42 14.68 5.58 6.08
N ASN A 43 14.94 4.74 7.08
CA ASN A 43 14.56 3.33 7.04
C ASN A 43 13.04 3.14 7.02
N HIS A 44 12.31 3.94 7.80
CA HIS A 44 10.85 3.92 7.84
C HIS A 44 10.25 4.35 6.49
N ASP A 45 10.72 5.44 5.90
CA ASP A 45 10.24 5.96 4.62
C ASP A 45 10.55 4.96 3.49
N LYS A 46 11.73 4.36 3.49
CA LYS A 46 12.09 3.27 2.58
C LYS A 46 11.19 2.03 2.75
N GLN A 47 10.89 1.65 3.99
CA GLN A 47 10.00 0.53 4.27
C GLN A 47 8.57 0.82 3.78
N ARG A 48 8.08 2.05 4.01
CA ARG A 48 6.81 2.52 3.49
C ARG A 48 6.75 2.47 1.96
N ALA A 49 7.79 2.95 1.28
CA ALA A 49 7.88 2.89 -0.19
C ALA A 49 7.88 1.44 -0.70
N LYS A 50 8.58 0.54 -0.01
CA LYS A 50 8.58 -0.91 -0.30
C LYS A 50 7.19 -1.51 -0.14
N ASP A 51 6.51 -1.23 0.96
CA ASP A 51 5.17 -1.78 1.22
C ASP A 51 4.15 -1.27 0.21
N PHE A 52 4.24 0.01 -0.16
CA PHE A 52 3.43 0.62 -1.21
C PHE A 52 3.67 -0.05 -2.59
N ALA A 53 4.94 -0.22 -2.97
CA ALA A 53 5.31 -0.92 -4.21
C ALA A 53 4.76 -2.35 -4.23
N CYS A 54 4.89 -3.09 -3.12
CA CYS A 54 4.38 -4.44 -2.99
C CYS A 54 2.85 -4.51 -3.11
N ALA A 55 2.12 -3.56 -2.53
CA ALA A 55 0.66 -3.51 -2.61
C ALA A 55 0.17 -3.27 -4.06
N ILE A 56 0.80 -2.33 -4.77
CA ILE A 56 0.51 -2.07 -6.19
C ILE A 56 0.81 -3.31 -7.03
N ALA A 57 1.99 -3.90 -6.86
CA ALA A 57 2.41 -5.07 -7.63
C ALA A 57 1.44 -6.25 -7.46
N LYS A 58 1.03 -6.54 -6.22
CA LYS A 58 0.03 -7.57 -5.92
C LYS A 58 -1.28 -7.29 -6.66
N SER A 59 -1.76 -6.06 -6.59
CA SER A 59 -3.04 -5.66 -7.19
C SER A 59 -3.00 -5.84 -8.71
N ILE A 60 -1.91 -5.41 -9.35
CA ILE A 60 -1.77 -5.48 -10.80
C ILE A 60 -1.60 -6.93 -11.28
N TRP A 61 -0.78 -7.73 -10.61
CA TRP A 61 -0.66 -9.16 -10.95
C TRP A 61 -1.95 -9.94 -10.73
N GLN A 62 -2.76 -9.56 -9.73
CA GLN A 62 -4.10 -10.14 -9.57
C GLN A 62 -5.05 -9.77 -10.71
N MET A 63 -4.91 -8.57 -11.29
CA MET A 63 -5.69 -8.12 -12.44
C MET A 63 -5.17 -8.69 -13.78
N ASP A 64 -3.91 -9.16 -13.82
CA ASP A 64 -3.30 -9.78 -15.01
C ASP A 64 -3.79 -11.21 -15.23
N THR A 65 -5.06 -11.32 -15.61
CA THR A 65 -5.69 -12.59 -16.00
C THR A 65 -5.03 -13.24 -17.22
N THR A 66 -4.25 -12.48 -17.99
CA THR A 66 -3.54 -12.97 -19.18
C THR A 66 -2.13 -13.46 -18.90
N GLU A 67 -1.65 -13.31 -17.66
CA GLU A 67 -0.31 -13.70 -17.22
C GLU A 67 0.82 -13.16 -18.13
N GLN A 68 0.64 -11.94 -18.65
CA GLN A 68 1.58 -11.30 -19.56
C GLN A 68 2.61 -10.41 -18.87
N ILE A 69 2.30 -9.90 -17.68
CA ILE A 69 3.14 -8.95 -16.96
C ILE A 69 4.31 -9.70 -16.32
N ARG A 70 5.52 -9.40 -16.80
CA ARG A 70 6.76 -9.94 -16.22
C ARG A 70 7.29 -9.03 -15.12
N THR A 71 8.24 -9.56 -14.34
CA THR A 71 8.87 -8.80 -13.25
C THR A 71 9.45 -7.47 -13.74
N ASP A 72 10.09 -7.46 -14.92
CA ASP A 72 10.71 -6.25 -15.48
C ASP A 72 9.68 -5.16 -15.80
N ASP A 73 8.52 -5.57 -16.32
CA ASP A 73 7.42 -4.65 -16.63
C ASP A 73 6.87 -4.02 -15.35
N MET A 74 6.67 -4.86 -14.32
CA MET A 74 6.21 -4.41 -13.01
C MET A 74 7.22 -3.44 -12.37
N VAL A 75 8.52 -3.70 -12.50
CA VAL A 75 9.58 -2.84 -11.95
C VAL A 75 9.57 -1.47 -12.64
N GLN A 76 9.48 -1.42 -13.97
CA GLN A 76 9.39 -0.14 -14.68
C GLN A 76 8.12 0.62 -14.29
N TYR A 77 6.99 -0.07 -14.18
CA TYR A 77 5.74 0.54 -13.77
C TYR A 77 5.79 1.13 -12.35
N ILE A 78 6.28 0.37 -11.37
CA ILE A 78 6.44 0.84 -9.99
C ILE A 78 7.44 1.99 -9.92
N LYS A 79 8.52 1.92 -10.70
CA LYS A 79 9.52 3.00 -10.76
C LYS A 79 8.88 4.31 -11.21
N SER A 80 8.04 4.29 -12.25
CA SER A 80 7.30 5.47 -12.71
C SER A 80 6.40 6.04 -11.62
N ILE A 81 5.65 5.19 -10.92
CA ILE A 81 4.77 5.64 -9.82
C ILE A 81 5.58 6.22 -8.65
N LEU A 82 6.63 5.52 -8.21
CA LEU A 82 7.45 5.98 -7.09
C LEU A 82 8.19 7.27 -7.43
N LEU A 83 8.57 7.49 -8.69
CA LEU A 83 9.16 8.75 -9.13
C LEU A 83 8.19 9.93 -8.96
N GLU A 84 6.89 9.71 -9.15
CA GLU A 84 5.85 10.72 -8.95
C GLU A 84 5.51 10.92 -7.46
N VAL A 85 5.46 9.86 -6.67
CA VAL A 85 4.96 9.90 -5.29
C VAL A 85 6.07 10.14 -4.26
N SER A 86 7.21 9.45 -4.37
CA SER A 86 8.35 9.61 -3.46
C SER A 86 9.68 9.34 -4.16
N PRO A 87 10.20 10.30 -4.93
CA PRO A 87 11.44 10.12 -5.69
C PRO A 87 12.68 9.95 -4.80
N LYS A 88 12.63 10.41 -3.55
CA LYS A 88 13.75 10.32 -2.58
C LYS A 88 13.94 8.92 -2.01
N ASP A 89 12.87 8.11 -1.99
CA ASP A 89 12.89 6.75 -1.43
C ASP A 89 13.10 5.69 -2.53
N LEU A 90 13.27 6.13 -3.78
CA LEU A 90 13.46 5.27 -4.91
C LEU A 90 14.85 4.62 -4.85
N PRO A 91 14.96 3.28 -5.01
CA PRO A 91 16.25 2.64 -5.11
C PRO A 91 16.99 3.10 -6.37
N GLU A 92 18.30 3.28 -6.26
CA GLU A 92 19.17 3.70 -7.37
C GLU A 92 19.23 2.67 -8.51
N HIS A 93 18.94 1.40 -8.20
CA HIS A 93 19.04 0.30 -9.16
C HIS A 93 17.74 -0.48 -9.25
N ASP A 94 17.31 -0.77 -10.48
CA ASP A 94 16.14 -1.61 -10.78
C ASP A 94 16.25 -3.01 -10.15
N LYS A 95 17.47 -3.52 -9.95
CA LYS A 95 17.73 -4.78 -9.23
C LYS A 95 17.21 -4.75 -7.78
N SER A 96 17.24 -3.60 -7.13
CA SER A 96 16.72 -3.42 -5.77
C SER A 96 15.20 -3.41 -5.76
N LEU A 97 14.56 -2.81 -6.77
CA LEU A 97 13.10 -2.91 -6.92
C LEU A 97 12.68 -4.37 -7.21
N LYS A 98 13.43 -5.09 -8.07
CA LYS A 98 13.21 -6.53 -8.30
C LYS A 98 13.24 -7.33 -6.99
N SER A 99 14.20 -7.02 -6.10
CA SER A 99 14.33 -7.74 -4.83
C SER A 99 13.17 -7.47 -3.88
N TRP A 100 12.57 -6.28 -3.91
CA TRP A 100 11.37 -5.97 -3.13
C TRP A 100 10.17 -6.81 -3.52
N LEU A 101 10.02 -7.10 -4.81
CA LEU A 101 8.89 -7.85 -5.35
C LEU A 101 9.08 -9.37 -5.29
N ARG A 102 10.27 -9.84 -4.90
CA ARG A 102 10.64 -11.26 -5.00
C ARG A 102 9.64 -12.19 -4.30
N ASP A 103 9.20 -11.82 -3.11
CA ASP A 103 8.37 -12.67 -2.24
C ASP A 103 6.89 -12.69 -2.66
N ILE A 104 6.47 -11.72 -3.46
CA ILE A 104 5.06 -11.53 -3.85
C ILE A 104 4.83 -11.84 -5.34
N LYS A 105 5.92 -12.12 -6.06
CA LYS A 105 5.91 -12.38 -7.49
C LYS A 105 5.19 -13.71 -7.79
N PRO A 106 4.18 -13.73 -8.67
CA PRO A 106 3.55 -14.96 -9.11
C PRO A 106 4.51 -15.80 -9.97
N SER A 107 4.28 -17.11 -10.04
CA SER A 107 5.14 -18.05 -10.78
C SER A 107 5.33 -17.65 -12.24
N HIS A 108 4.27 -17.23 -12.94
CA HIS A 108 4.29 -16.82 -14.34
C HIS A 108 5.14 -15.57 -14.61
N ALA A 109 5.37 -14.71 -13.61
CA ALA A 109 6.13 -13.47 -13.77
C ALA A 109 7.66 -13.66 -13.71
N THR A 110 8.14 -14.89 -13.51
CA THR A 110 9.56 -15.24 -13.43
C THR A 110 10.26 -15.09 -14.79
N GLU A 111 11.55 -14.69 -14.78
CA GLU A 111 12.43 -14.39 -15.94
C GLU A 111 12.69 -15.55 -16.93
N GLY A 112 11.83 -16.56 -16.98
CA GLY A 112 11.95 -17.68 -17.92
C GLY A 112 11.37 -17.35 -19.29
N GLY A 113 12.19 -16.82 -20.20
CA GLY A 113 11.93 -16.81 -21.65
C GLY A 113 11.72 -15.43 -22.29
N ARG A 114 11.85 -15.40 -23.63
CA ARG A 114 11.64 -14.21 -24.46
C ARG A 114 10.18 -13.78 -24.34
N LYS A 115 9.91 -12.48 -24.12
CA LYS A 115 8.54 -11.94 -24.16
C LYS A 115 7.84 -12.45 -25.42
N PRO A 116 6.59 -12.95 -25.32
CA PRO A 116 5.82 -13.35 -26.50
C PRO A 116 5.83 -12.22 -27.54
N LYS A 117 5.91 -12.54 -28.83
CA LYS A 117 5.92 -11.54 -29.92
C LYS A 117 4.69 -10.60 -29.93
N LYS A 118 3.65 -10.95 -29.16
CA LYS A 118 2.41 -10.20 -28.97
C LYS A 118 2.28 -9.56 -27.56
N ALA A 119 3.35 -9.57 -26.76
CA ALA A 119 3.33 -8.93 -25.45
C ALA A 119 3.05 -7.43 -25.64
N LEU A 120 1.97 -6.96 -25.03
CA LEU A 120 1.60 -5.55 -25.04
C LEU A 120 2.74 -4.71 -24.43
N THR A 121 3.07 -3.61 -25.10
CA THR A 121 4.09 -2.63 -24.67
C THR A 121 3.68 -1.86 -23.41
N GLU A 122 2.39 -1.90 -23.09
CA GLU A 122 1.75 -1.22 -21.95
C GLU A 122 1.02 -2.27 -21.12
N ILE A 123 1.04 -2.15 -19.80
CA ILE A 123 0.31 -3.04 -18.89
C ILE A 123 -1.20 -2.86 -19.17
N PRO A 124 -1.90 -3.84 -19.77
CA PRO A 124 -3.33 -3.72 -20.01
C PRO A 124 -4.05 -3.91 -18.67
N LEU A 125 -4.39 -2.81 -18.00
CA LEU A 125 -5.25 -2.85 -16.82
C LEU A 125 -6.68 -3.20 -17.27
N THR A 126 -6.98 -4.50 -17.34
CA THR A 126 -8.35 -4.96 -17.61
C THR A 126 -9.15 -4.91 -16.31
N PHE A 127 -9.86 -3.81 -16.09
CA PHE A 127 -10.83 -3.70 -14.99
C PHE A 127 -12.08 -4.50 -15.35
N LYS A 128 -12.37 -5.57 -14.60
CA LYS A 128 -13.69 -6.23 -14.69
C LYS A 128 -14.76 -5.25 -14.22
N LYS A 129 -15.83 -5.14 -15.01
CA LYS A 129 -16.99 -4.28 -14.78
C LYS A 129 -17.98 -4.92 -13.82
#